data_AF-A0A9P7EC66-F1
#
_entry.id   AF-A0A9P7EC66-F1
#
_cell.length_a   1.000
_cell.length_b   1.000
_cell.length_c   1.000
_cell.angle_alpha   90.00
_cell.angle_beta   90.00
_cell.angle_gamma   90.00
#
_symmetry.space_group_name_H-M   'P 1'
#
loop_
_entity.id
_entity.type
_entity.pdbx_description
1 polymer ?
#
loop_
_entity_poly.entity_id
_entity_poly.type
_entity_poly.pdbx_seq_one_letter_code
_entity_poly.pdbx_strand_id
1 'polypeptide(L)'
;MQTSISSLRDAILVKLASTLYARLDNLSTPRFASRRLHLPCIAFPVTAVRRRRSQDGESCLTYEVKADGLQDMLITTEDKLVQFSRARSTRQPFLLVRSWNRYDLELSDLSDEVQSADDDWPEPESPSNTLLSGSHGEDEPADLEFHSRALRLIVRLGQRFGALLLAQQRGGVYKRIASDHNIIAQVRDVASIHDMMDVRTLEIL
;
A
#
# COMPACT_ATOMS: atom_id res chain seq x y z
N MET A 1 18.59 8.19 -13.32
CA MET A 1 17.98 8.69 -12.08
C MET A 1 16.98 9.83 -12.29
N GLN A 2 17.09 10.63 -13.36
CA GLN A 2 16.17 11.76 -13.63
C GLN A 2 14.77 11.38 -14.14
N THR A 3 14.61 10.24 -14.82
CA THR A 3 13.31 9.80 -15.39
C THR A 3 12.24 9.53 -14.33
N SER A 4 12.63 9.09 -13.13
CA SER A 4 11.72 8.75 -12.04
C SER A 4 11.18 9.97 -11.27
N ILE A 5 11.88 11.12 -11.35
CA ILE A 5 11.46 12.35 -10.66
C ILE A 5 10.48 13.15 -11.52
N SER A 6 10.67 13.14 -12.85
CA SER A 6 9.77 13.82 -13.79
C SER A 6 8.37 13.18 -13.80
N SER A 7 8.28 11.85 -13.70
CA SER A 7 6.98 11.16 -13.61
C SER A 7 6.24 11.44 -12.30
N LEU A 8 6.95 11.65 -11.19
CA LEU A 8 6.37 12.01 -9.90
C LEU A 8 5.71 13.40 -9.92
N ARG A 9 6.20 14.31 -10.78
CA ARG A 9 5.65 15.66 -10.97
C ARG A 9 4.63 15.74 -12.10
N ASP A 10 4.24 14.61 -12.68
CA ASP A 10 3.16 14.57 -13.66
C ASP A 10 1.85 15.00 -12.98
N ALA A 11 1.33 16.17 -13.38
CA ALA A 11 0.10 16.73 -12.83
C ALA A 11 -1.10 15.77 -12.97
N ILE A 12 -1.10 14.92 -14.00
CA ILE A 12 -2.15 13.90 -14.20
C ILE A 12 -2.02 12.84 -13.10
N LEU A 13 -0.80 12.33 -12.88
CA LEU A 13 -0.54 11.30 -11.87
C LEU A 13 -0.86 11.81 -10.46
N VAL A 14 -0.45 13.04 -10.14
CA VAL A 14 -0.77 13.70 -8.88
C VAL A 14 -2.29 13.79 -8.68
N LYS A 15 -3.03 14.25 -9.69
CA LYS A 15 -4.50 14.35 -9.62
C LYS A 15 -5.18 13.00 -9.40
N LEU A 16 -4.70 11.94 -10.07
CA LEU A 16 -5.20 10.58 -9.88
C LEU A 16 -4.90 10.07 -8.47
N ALA A 17 -3.68 10.32 -7.97
CA ALA A 17 -3.30 9.96 -6.61
C ALA A 17 -4.12 10.73 -5.56
N SER A 18 -4.38 12.02 -5.74
CA SER A 18 -5.27 12.80 -4.85
C SER A 18 -6.68 12.21 -4.82
N THR A 19 -7.21 11.82 -5.99
CA THR A 19 -8.55 11.20 -6.08
C THR A 19 -8.58 9.84 -5.38
N LEU A 20 -7.54 9.03 -5.56
CA LEU A 20 -7.38 7.75 -4.88
C LEU A 20 -7.26 7.91 -3.36
N TYR A 21 -6.46 8.88 -2.90
CA TYR A 21 -6.31 9.22 -1.49
C TYR A 21 -7.66 9.60 -0.90
N ALA A 22 -8.43 10.48 -1.54
CA ALA A 22 -9.76 10.87 -1.08
C ALA A 22 -10.71 9.65 -0.98
N ARG A 23 -10.67 8.72 -1.94
CA ARG A 23 -11.46 7.48 -1.87
C ARG A 23 -11.05 6.60 -0.68
N LEU A 24 -9.75 6.47 -0.42
CA LEU A 24 -9.20 5.68 0.68
C LEU A 24 -9.47 6.33 2.04
N ASP A 25 -9.39 7.65 2.13
CA ASP A 25 -9.67 8.43 3.34
C ASP A 25 -11.17 8.47 3.67
N ASN A 26 -12.05 8.25 2.69
CA ASN A 26 -13.48 8.09 2.96
C ASN A 26 -13.86 6.68 3.48
N LEU A 27 -12.92 5.72 3.51
CA LEU A 27 -13.17 4.42 4.10
C LEU A 27 -13.11 4.46 5.64
N SER A 28 -13.86 3.56 6.28
CA SER A 28 -13.76 3.32 7.71
C SER A 28 -12.34 2.86 8.08
N THR A 29 -11.93 2.98 9.34
CA THR A 29 -10.68 2.37 9.81
C THR A 29 -10.78 0.84 9.84
N PRO A 30 -9.65 0.11 9.73
CA PRO A 30 -9.62 -1.33 9.97
C PRO A 30 -10.22 -1.64 11.35
N ARG A 31 -11.19 -2.55 11.41
CA ARG A 31 -11.88 -2.90 12.66
C ARG A 31 -12.39 -4.32 12.67
N PHE A 32 -12.56 -4.87 13.86
CA PHE A 32 -13.27 -6.13 14.06
C PHE A 32 -14.73 -5.87 14.43
N ALA A 33 -15.67 -6.48 13.71
CA ALA A 33 -17.09 -6.47 14.04
C ALA A 33 -17.67 -7.86 13.74
N SER A 34 -18.55 -8.36 14.61
CA SER A 34 -19.18 -9.69 14.42
C SER A 34 -18.19 -10.83 14.19
N ARG A 35 -17.02 -10.78 14.84
CA ARG A 35 -15.89 -11.73 14.67
C ARG A 35 -15.30 -11.77 13.25
N ARG A 36 -15.47 -10.69 12.48
CA ARG A 36 -14.91 -10.49 11.15
C ARG A 36 -14.02 -9.26 11.13
N LEU A 37 -12.93 -9.34 10.37
CA LEU A 37 -12.11 -8.18 10.09
C LEU A 37 -12.72 -7.41 8.92
N HIS A 38 -13.11 -6.16 9.16
CA HIS A 38 -13.42 -5.21 8.11
C HIS A 38 -12.12 -4.51 7.73
N LEU A 39 -11.59 -4.82 6.54
CA LEU A 39 -10.31 -4.31 6.07
C LEU A 39 -10.51 -3.36 4.88
N PRO A 40 -10.32 -2.04 5.08
CA PRO A 40 -10.09 -1.09 4.00
C PRO A 40 -8.84 -1.49 3.23
N CYS A 41 -8.96 -1.61 1.92
CA CYS A 41 -7.85 -2.05 1.10
C CYS A 41 -7.95 -1.59 -0.35
N ILE A 42 -6.81 -1.70 -1.04
CA ILE A 42 -6.74 -1.70 -2.50
C ILE A 42 -6.71 -3.16 -2.94
N ALA A 43 -7.70 -3.58 -3.73
CA ALA A 43 -7.85 -4.94 -4.20
C ALA A 43 -7.32 -5.10 -5.63
N PHE A 44 -6.56 -6.16 -5.84
CA PHE A 44 -5.96 -6.54 -7.11
C PHE A 44 -6.51 -7.91 -7.52
N PRO A 45 -7.40 -7.98 -8.52
CA PRO A 45 -7.96 -9.24 -9.00
C PRO A 45 -6.86 -10.16 -9.52
N VAL A 46 -6.83 -11.40 -9.01
CA VAL A 46 -5.91 -12.42 -9.51
C VAL A 46 -6.40 -12.91 -10.87
N THR A 47 -5.56 -12.75 -11.89
CA THR A 47 -5.88 -13.08 -13.29
C THR A 47 -5.34 -14.44 -13.72
N ALA A 48 -4.29 -14.94 -13.05
CA ALA A 48 -3.75 -16.27 -13.29
C ALA A 48 -3.09 -16.86 -12.03
N VAL A 49 -3.26 -18.17 -11.84
CA VAL A 49 -2.54 -18.97 -10.84
C VAL A 49 -2.05 -20.25 -11.51
N ARG A 50 -0.74 -20.45 -11.54
CA ARG A 50 -0.09 -21.62 -12.13
C ARG A 50 0.80 -22.30 -11.12
N ARG A 51 0.55 -23.58 -10.83
CA ARG A 51 1.45 -24.36 -9.97
C ARG A 51 2.74 -24.65 -10.72
N ARG A 52 3.89 -24.33 -10.14
CA ARG A 52 5.18 -24.83 -10.61
C ARG A 52 5.34 -26.29 -10.20
N ARG A 53 6.01 -27.08 -11.04
CA ARG A 53 6.39 -28.45 -10.65
C ARG A 53 7.42 -28.32 -9.53
N SER A 54 7.08 -28.83 -8.35
CA SER A 54 8.05 -28.99 -7.26
C SER A 54 9.06 -30.07 -7.65
N GLN A 55 10.30 -29.92 -7.19
CA GLN A 55 11.23 -31.05 -7.13
C GLN A 55 10.78 -32.00 -6.01
N ASP A 56 11.03 -33.29 -6.16
CA ASP A 56 10.52 -34.33 -5.26
C ASP A 56 10.93 -34.05 -3.79
N GLY A 57 9.95 -34.00 -2.88
CA GLY A 57 10.16 -33.94 -1.42
C GLY A 57 9.72 -32.65 -0.71
N GLU A 58 9.32 -31.58 -1.40
CA GLU A 58 8.87 -30.35 -0.74
C GLU A 58 7.43 -30.43 -0.21
N SER A 59 7.24 -30.09 1.07
CA SER A 59 5.91 -29.97 1.71
C SER A 59 5.12 -28.77 1.17
N CYS A 60 5.81 -27.71 0.74
CA CYS A 60 5.22 -26.49 0.21
C CYS A 60 5.03 -26.54 -1.30
N LEU A 61 3.95 -25.92 -1.77
CA LEU A 61 3.63 -25.76 -3.18
C LEU A 61 4.01 -24.36 -3.66
N THR A 62 4.74 -24.28 -4.77
CA THR A 62 5.08 -23.00 -5.40
C THR A 62 4.10 -22.66 -6.52
N TYR A 63 3.55 -21.46 -6.49
CA TYR A 63 2.61 -20.93 -7.48
C TYR A 63 3.15 -19.64 -8.10
N GLU A 64 3.08 -19.56 -9.43
CA GLU A 64 3.17 -18.30 -10.17
C GLU A 64 1.80 -17.64 -10.17
N VAL A 65 1.71 -16.44 -9.62
CA VAL A 65 0.48 -15.67 -9.49
C VAL A 65 0.61 -14.36 -10.25
N LYS A 66 -0.40 -14.06 -11.06
CA LYS A 66 -0.55 -12.79 -11.77
C LYS A 66 -1.81 -12.12 -11.30
N ALA A 67 -1.72 -10.84 -11.01
CA ALA A 67 -2.85 -10.01 -10.66
C ALA A 67 -2.81 -8.72 -11.46
N ASP A 68 -3.99 -8.18 -11.72
CA ASP A 68 -4.11 -6.91 -12.41
C ASP A 68 -3.43 -5.80 -11.60
N GLY A 69 -2.72 -4.89 -12.27
CA GLY A 69 -1.96 -3.81 -11.62
C GLY A 69 -0.69 -4.23 -10.86
N LEU A 70 -0.38 -5.53 -10.70
CA LEU A 70 0.81 -6.00 -9.97
C LEU A 70 1.88 -6.62 -10.89
N GLN A 71 3.11 -6.65 -10.39
CA GLN A 71 4.18 -7.46 -10.97
C GLN A 71 3.88 -8.95 -10.72
N ASP A 72 4.25 -9.80 -11.69
CA ASP A 72 4.10 -11.25 -11.56
C ASP A 72 4.98 -11.73 -10.40
N MET A 73 4.45 -12.65 -9.58
CA MET A 73 5.12 -13.07 -8.33
C MET A 73 5.01 -14.57 -8.09
N LEU A 74 5.91 -15.08 -7.24
CA LEU A 74 5.89 -16.44 -6.75
C LEU A 74 5.37 -16.47 -5.32
N ILE A 75 4.43 -17.37 -5.04
CA ILE A 75 3.89 -17.63 -3.71
C ILE A 75 4.18 -19.09 -3.38
N THR A 76 4.86 -19.31 -2.26
CA THR A 76 5.00 -20.63 -1.64
C THR A 76 3.94 -20.77 -0.56
N THR A 77 3.25 -21.89 -0.53
CA THR A 77 2.26 -22.19 0.52
C THR A 77 1.97 -23.68 0.60
N GLU A 78 1.64 -24.16 1.79
CA GLU A 78 1.09 -25.51 1.99
C GLU A 78 -0.36 -25.62 1.45
N ASP A 79 -1.07 -24.50 1.31
CA ASP A 79 -2.44 -24.46 0.83
C ASP A 79 -2.52 -24.80 -0.67
N LYS A 80 -3.45 -25.71 -1.01
CA LYS A 80 -3.74 -26.02 -2.42
C LYS A 80 -4.56 -24.90 -3.07
N LEU A 81 -3.87 -24.00 -3.78
CA LEU A 81 -4.55 -23.00 -4.60
C LEU A 81 -5.19 -23.65 -5.84
N VAL A 82 -6.48 -23.36 -6.06
CA VAL A 82 -7.21 -23.84 -7.24
C VAL A 82 -6.67 -23.12 -8.47
N GLN A 83 -6.24 -23.87 -9.49
CA GLN A 83 -5.81 -23.26 -10.75
C GLN A 83 -6.99 -22.65 -11.50
N PHE A 84 -6.84 -21.40 -11.95
CA PHE A 84 -7.77 -20.75 -12.87
C PHE A 84 -7.33 -20.96 -14.30
N SER A 85 -8.31 -21.27 -15.15
CA SER A 85 -8.22 -20.93 -16.56
C SER A 85 -9.29 -19.90 -16.86
N ARG A 86 -8.96 -18.85 -17.63
CA ARG A 86 -9.91 -17.83 -18.09
C ARG A 86 -11.12 -18.45 -18.83
N ALA A 87 -10.97 -19.66 -19.36
CA ALA A 87 -12.00 -20.45 -20.01
C ALA A 87 -13.05 -21.08 -19.06
N ARG A 88 -12.81 -21.13 -17.73
CA ARG A 88 -13.75 -21.66 -16.73
C ARG A 88 -13.91 -20.65 -15.58
N SER A 89 -14.64 -19.57 -15.85
CA SER A 89 -14.93 -18.45 -14.94
C SER A 89 -15.85 -18.78 -13.75
N THR A 90 -16.12 -20.05 -13.47
CA THR A 90 -17.05 -20.49 -12.40
C THR A 90 -16.36 -20.69 -11.03
N ARG A 91 -15.07 -20.36 -10.90
CA ARG A 91 -14.30 -20.60 -9.67
C ARG A 91 -14.06 -19.31 -8.90
N GLN A 92 -14.17 -19.40 -7.58
CA GLN A 92 -14.06 -18.33 -6.58
C GLN A 92 -12.98 -17.30 -6.97
N PRO A 93 -13.32 -16.00 -7.08
CA PRO A 93 -12.29 -15.00 -7.39
C PRO A 93 -11.29 -14.92 -6.23
N PHE A 94 -10.00 -14.99 -6.55
CA PHE A 94 -8.94 -14.62 -5.63
C PHE A 94 -8.61 -13.13 -5.78
N LEU A 95 -8.34 -12.48 -4.65
CA LEU A 95 -7.84 -11.12 -4.59
C LEU A 95 -6.50 -11.11 -3.88
N LEU A 96 -5.54 -10.36 -4.41
CA LEU A 96 -4.43 -9.85 -3.62
C LEU A 96 -4.84 -8.48 -3.08
N VAL A 97 -4.67 -8.24 -1.79
CA VAL A 97 -5.06 -6.96 -1.21
C VAL A 97 -3.89 -6.29 -0.50
N ARG A 98 -3.80 -4.98 -0.70
CA ARG A 98 -2.96 -4.09 0.09
C ARG A 98 -3.82 -3.45 1.16
N SER A 99 -3.53 -3.72 2.42
CA SER A 99 -4.21 -3.03 3.53
C SER A 99 -3.97 -1.53 3.46
N TRP A 100 -5.00 -0.76 3.81
CA TRP A 100 -4.90 0.68 3.94
C TRP A 100 -5.02 1.10 5.40
N ASN A 101 -4.10 1.96 5.84
CA ASN A 101 -4.15 2.64 7.12
C ASN A 101 -3.72 4.10 6.96
N ARG A 102 -4.47 5.04 7.55
CA ARG A 102 -4.20 6.48 7.43
C ARG A 102 -2.84 6.87 8.01
N TYR A 103 -2.45 6.18 9.09
CA TYR A 103 -1.18 6.40 9.77
C TYR A 103 0.06 6.05 8.93
N ASP A 104 -0.07 5.25 7.85
CA ASP A 104 1.06 4.87 7.00
C ASP A 104 1.61 6.05 6.15
N LEU A 105 0.82 7.12 6.00
CA LEU A 105 1.16 8.32 5.23
C LEU A 105 1.51 9.55 6.07
N GLU A 106 1.09 9.56 7.34
CA GLU A 106 1.31 10.70 8.25
C GLU A 106 2.70 10.66 8.91
N LEU A 107 3.34 9.48 9.03
CA LEU A 107 4.58 9.29 9.78
C LEU A 107 5.90 9.60 9.03
N SER A 108 5.91 10.49 8.04
CA SER A 108 7.17 10.87 7.34
C SER A 108 7.79 12.19 7.79
N ASP A 109 7.28 12.85 8.83
CA ASP A 109 7.85 14.11 9.33
C ASP A 109 8.86 13.94 10.49
N LEU A 110 9.33 12.72 10.78
CA LEU A 110 10.41 12.49 11.74
C LEU A 110 11.77 12.33 11.04
N SER A 111 12.30 13.45 10.56
CA SER A 111 13.69 13.59 10.18
C SER A 111 14.11 15.03 10.48
N ASP A 112 14.43 15.31 11.75
CA ASP A 112 15.34 16.40 12.15
C ASP A 112 15.86 16.15 13.58
N GLU A 113 16.46 14.99 13.83
CA GLU A 113 17.41 14.85 14.95
C GLU A 113 18.57 13.93 14.54
N VAL A 114 19.35 14.36 13.56
CA VAL A 114 20.78 14.01 13.50
C VAL A 114 21.57 15.23 13.04
N GLN A 115 22.16 15.93 14.00
CA GLN A 115 23.44 16.66 13.94
C GLN A 115 23.74 16.99 15.41
N SER A 116 24.90 16.74 16.00
CA SER A 116 26.23 16.49 15.46
C SER A 116 27.04 15.88 16.61
N ALA A 117 27.77 14.80 16.35
CA ALA A 117 28.95 14.49 17.14
C ALA A 117 30.03 15.48 16.69
N ASP A 118 30.52 16.30 17.62
CA ASP A 118 31.94 16.63 17.85
C ASP A 118 32.12 18.03 18.47
N ASP A 119 33.10 18.09 19.41
CA ASP A 119 33.82 19.24 19.98
C ASP A 119 33.34 19.95 21.29
N ASP A 120 33.88 19.44 22.40
CA ASP A 120 34.84 20.08 23.34
C ASP A 120 34.66 21.54 23.86
N TRP A 121 34.44 21.64 25.19
CA TRP A 121 34.52 22.74 26.19
C TRP A 121 33.65 24.04 26.08
N PRO A 122 33.29 24.66 27.23
CA PRO A 122 32.17 25.60 27.38
C PRO A 122 32.58 27.08 27.63
N GLU A 123 31.52 27.89 27.75
CA GLU A 123 31.36 29.13 28.55
C GLU A 123 31.41 30.51 27.82
N PRO A 124 30.79 31.57 28.38
CA PRO A 124 29.48 32.05 27.91
C PRO A 124 29.40 33.58 27.71
N GLU A 125 28.76 34.09 26.65
CA GLU A 125 28.35 35.52 26.65
C GLU A 125 27.01 35.73 25.91
N SER A 126 25.96 36.00 26.69
CA SER A 126 24.79 36.77 26.24
C SER A 126 25.08 38.26 26.48
N PRO A 127 24.50 39.22 25.72
CA PRO A 127 23.12 39.61 25.99
C PRO A 127 22.27 40.02 24.77
N SER A 128 20.98 39.65 24.84
CA SER A 128 19.79 40.43 24.50
C SER A 128 19.66 41.08 23.11
N ASN A 129 18.62 40.72 22.37
CA ASN A 129 17.46 41.59 22.17
C ASN A 129 16.23 40.82 21.66
N THR A 130 15.14 41.05 22.38
CA THR A 130 13.74 40.64 22.21
C THR A 130 13.17 40.80 20.80
N LEU A 131 12.57 39.73 20.26
CA LEU A 131 11.27 39.78 19.56
C LEU A 131 10.50 38.47 19.78
N LEU A 132 9.75 38.43 20.89
CA LEU A 132 8.48 37.70 20.94
C LEU A 132 7.43 38.64 20.35
N SER A 133 6.97 38.41 19.11
CA SER A 133 5.70 38.97 18.64
C SER A 133 5.28 38.42 17.27
N GLY A 134 4.22 37.61 17.27
CA GLY A 134 3.32 37.37 16.13
C GLY A 134 3.90 36.52 14.99
N SER A 135 3.14 35.71 14.28
CA SER A 135 1.69 35.62 14.19
C SER A 135 1.31 34.22 13.72
N HIS A 136 0.26 33.71 14.34
CA HIS A 136 -0.70 32.85 13.69
C HIS A 136 -1.16 33.50 12.37
N GLY A 137 -0.93 32.79 11.28
CA GLY A 137 -1.54 32.94 9.96
C GLY A 137 -1.25 31.59 9.30
N GLU A 138 -2.10 30.58 9.43
CA GLU A 138 -3.38 30.47 8.71
C GLU A 138 -3.15 30.73 7.21
N ASP A 139 -3.43 29.70 6.42
CA ASP A 139 -3.13 29.56 4.99
C ASP A 139 -1.76 28.96 4.65
N GLU A 140 -1.42 27.80 5.24
CA GLU A 140 -0.76 26.80 4.39
C GLU A 140 -1.73 26.55 3.24
N PRO A 141 -1.36 26.85 1.97
CA PRO A 141 -2.31 26.74 0.88
C PRO A 141 -2.70 25.27 0.82
N ALA A 142 -3.98 24.97 1.11
CA ALA A 142 -4.50 23.61 1.20
C ALA A 142 -4.05 22.73 0.01
N ASP A 143 -3.84 23.35 -1.15
CA ASP A 143 -3.30 22.74 -2.37
C ASP A 143 -1.91 22.08 -2.20
N LEU A 144 -0.99 22.65 -1.41
CA LEU A 144 0.33 22.07 -1.14
C LEU A 144 0.25 20.84 -0.23
N GLU A 145 -0.64 20.84 0.76
CA GLU A 145 -0.87 19.69 1.63
C GLU A 145 -1.50 18.52 0.84
N PHE A 146 -2.47 18.81 -0.04
CA PHE A 146 -3.03 17.80 -0.95
C PHE A 146 -1.99 17.26 -1.91
N HIS A 147 -1.11 18.12 -2.43
CA HIS A 147 -0.03 17.72 -3.31
C HIS A 147 0.98 16.83 -2.58
N SER A 148 1.37 17.18 -1.35
CA SER A 148 2.32 16.40 -0.55
C SER A 148 1.76 15.02 -0.21
N ARG A 149 0.48 14.93 0.20
CA ARG A 149 -0.22 13.66 0.45
C ARG A 149 -0.30 12.79 -0.80
N ALA A 150 -0.60 13.38 -1.96
CA ALA A 150 -0.64 12.67 -3.24
C ALA A 150 0.73 12.11 -3.63
N LEU A 151 1.79 12.90 -3.51
CA LEU A 151 3.17 12.46 -3.76
C LEU A 151 3.59 11.34 -2.80
N ARG A 152 3.30 11.47 -1.50
CA ARG A 152 3.54 10.41 -0.50
C ARG A 152 2.82 9.12 -0.90
N LEU A 153 1.56 9.21 -1.33
CA LEU A 153 0.81 8.06 -1.82
C LEU A 153 1.45 7.42 -3.06
N ILE A 154 1.86 8.21 -4.06
CA ILE A 154 2.55 7.72 -5.27
C ILE A 154 3.81 6.93 -4.89
N VAL A 155 4.64 7.49 -4.01
CA VAL A 155 5.86 6.83 -3.53
C VAL A 155 5.51 5.51 -2.83
N ARG A 156 4.52 5.52 -1.93
CA ARG A 156 4.06 4.31 -1.24
C ARG A 156 3.51 3.26 -2.20
N LEU A 157 2.78 3.65 -3.24
CA LEU A 157 2.23 2.72 -4.24
C LEU A 157 3.34 2.03 -5.04
N GLY A 158 4.44 2.72 -5.33
CA GLY A 158 5.61 2.14 -5.99
C GLY A 158 6.42 1.17 -5.11
N GLN A 159 6.31 1.28 -3.78
CA GLN A 159 7.00 0.39 -2.85
C GLN A 159 6.40 -1.01 -2.83
N ARG A 160 7.25 -2.00 -2.51
CA ARG A 160 6.81 -3.35 -2.18
C ARG A 160 5.97 -3.33 -0.92
N PHE A 161 4.94 -4.17 -0.86
CA PHE A 161 4.04 -4.25 0.27
C PHE A 161 3.72 -5.70 0.63
N GLY A 162 3.40 -5.93 1.91
CA GLY A 162 2.83 -7.19 2.39
C GLY A 162 1.38 -7.31 1.90
N ALA A 163 1.12 -8.31 1.07
CA ALA A 163 -0.20 -8.59 0.52
C ALA A 163 -0.90 -9.72 1.26
N LEU A 164 -2.22 -9.67 1.32
CA LEU A 164 -3.04 -10.81 1.73
C LEU A 164 -3.66 -11.44 0.50
N LEU A 165 -3.51 -12.75 0.35
CA LEU A 165 -4.24 -13.52 -0.66
C LEU A 165 -5.57 -13.97 -0.07
N LEU A 166 -6.66 -13.56 -0.71
CA LEU A 166 -8.03 -13.76 -0.23
C LEU A 166 -8.83 -14.56 -1.23
N ALA A 167 -9.57 -15.55 -0.74
CA ALA A 167 -10.57 -16.31 -1.48
C ALA A 167 -11.97 -15.83 -1.16
N GLN A 168 -12.74 -15.44 -2.17
CA GLN A 168 -14.15 -15.15 -1.94
C GLN A 168 -14.93 -16.45 -1.65
N GLN A 169 -15.63 -16.47 -0.52
CA GLN A 169 -16.52 -17.55 -0.09
C GLN A 169 -17.97 -17.28 -0.54
N ARG A 170 -18.84 -18.27 -0.32
CA ARG A 170 -20.30 -18.08 -0.51
C ARG A 170 -20.78 -16.97 0.44
N GLY A 171 -21.55 -16.01 -0.08
CA GLY A 171 -22.05 -14.88 0.70
C GLY A 171 -21.15 -13.65 0.71
N GLY A 172 -20.14 -13.56 -0.17
CA GLY A 172 -19.35 -12.35 -0.38
C GLY A 172 -18.25 -12.08 0.65
N VAL A 173 -18.13 -12.96 1.65
CA VAL A 173 -17.09 -12.90 2.69
C VAL A 173 -15.79 -13.50 2.14
N TYR A 174 -14.65 -12.97 2.57
CA TYR A 174 -13.34 -13.44 2.15
C TYR A 174 -12.69 -14.29 3.23
N LYS A 175 -11.94 -15.30 2.80
CA LYS A 175 -11.07 -16.09 3.68
C LYS A 175 -9.63 -15.87 3.27
N ARG A 176 -8.74 -15.60 4.22
CA ARG A 176 -7.31 -15.60 3.95
C ARG A 176 -6.83 -17.01 3.60
N ILE A 177 -6.04 -17.11 2.55
CA ILE A 177 -5.34 -18.33 2.14
C ILE A 177 -3.85 -18.01 2.04
N ALA A 178 -3.01 -19.04 2.03
CA ALA A 178 -1.55 -18.89 2.12
C ALA A 178 -1.14 -18.05 3.35
N SER A 179 -1.79 -18.30 4.50
CA SER A 179 -1.51 -17.58 5.74
C SER A 179 -0.18 -17.94 6.38
N ASP A 180 0.40 -19.06 5.96
CA ASP A 180 1.68 -19.61 6.37
C ASP A 180 2.89 -18.81 5.85
N HIS A 181 2.69 -17.93 4.84
CA HIS A 181 3.77 -17.16 4.24
C HIS A 181 3.46 -15.66 4.15
N ASN A 182 4.53 -14.87 4.14
CA ASN A 182 4.46 -13.45 3.82
C ASN A 182 4.52 -13.26 2.30
N ILE A 183 3.47 -12.67 1.72
CA ILE A 183 3.39 -12.42 0.27
C ILE A 183 3.84 -10.98 0.03
N ILE A 184 4.92 -10.81 -0.72
CA ILE A 184 5.43 -9.49 -1.09
C ILE A 184 5.02 -9.17 -2.52
N ALA A 185 4.21 -8.13 -2.67
CA ALA A 185 3.72 -7.66 -3.96
C ALA A 185 4.30 -6.28 -4.30
N GLN A 186 4.29 -5.93 -5.58
CA GLN A 186 4.67 -4.61 -6.07
C GLN A 186 3.74 -4.19 -7.21
N VAL A 187 3.33 -2.92 -7.20
CA VAL A 187 2.58 -2.34 -8.32
C VAL A 187 3.48 -2.34 -9.56
N ARG A 188 2.93 -2.76 -10.69
CA ARG A 188 3.69 -2.90 -11.95
C ARG A 188 4.19 -1.56 -12.46
N ASP A 189 3.28 -0.59 -12.52
CA ASP A 189 3.56 0.76 -12.96
C ASP A 189 2.71 1.72 -12.14
N VAL A 190 3.37 2.69 -11.51
CA VAL A 190 2.66 3.71 -10.72
C VAL A 190 1.99 4.71 -11.66
N ALA A 191 2.51 4.91 -12.88
CA ALA A 191 1.81 5.70 -13.90
C ALA A 191 0.52 5.01 -14.38
N SER A 192 0.37 3.71 -14.11
CA SER A 192 -0.86 2.95 -14.30
C SER A 192 -1.74 2.94 -13.04
N ILE A 193 -1.65 3.95 -12.15
CA ILE A 193 -2.75 4.29 -11.23
C ILE A 193 -3.93 4.69 -12.11
N HIS A 194 -4.61 3.69 -12.65
CA HIS A 194 -5.85 3.89 -13.36
C HIS A 194 -6.90 4.36 -12.33
N ASP A 195 -7.97 4.97 -12.81
CA ASP A 195 -9.22 5.21 -12.05
C ASP A 195 -9.82 3.90 -11.44
N MET A 196 -9.19 2.77 -11.79
CA MET A 196 -9.57 1.37 -11.66
C MET A 196 -8.93 0.64 -10.48
N MET A 197 -8.08 1.28 -9.65
CA MET A 197 -7.67 0.64 -8.38
C MET A 197 -8.92 0.41 -7.53
N ASP A 198 -9.22 -0.86 -7.27
CA ASP A 198 -10.47 -1.27 -6.65
C ASP A 198 -10.37 -1.08 -5.13
N VAL A 199 -10.71 0.14 -4.70
CA VAL A 199 -10.74 0.55 -3.31
C VAL A 199 -12.05 0.13 -2.67
N ARG A 200 -11.97 -0.71 -1.63
CA ARG A 200 -13.14 -1.20 -0.88
C ARG A 200 -12.78 -1.71 0.50
N THR A 201 -13.81 -1.85 1.33
CA THR A 201 -13.72 -2.56 2.61
C THR A 201 -14.14 -4.00 2.40
N LEU A 202 -13.25 -4.95 2.70
CA LEU A 202 -13.55 -6.39 2.63
C LEU A 202 -13.85 -6.94 4.03
N GLU A 203 -14.81 -7.87 4.10
CA GLU A 203 -15.05 -8.68 5.30
C GLU A 203 -14.24 -9.97 5.22
N ILE A 204 -13.33 -10.17 6.18
CA ILE A 204 -12.40 -11.30 6.22
C ILE A 204 -12.69 -12.16 7.45
N LEU A 205 -12.77 -13.48 7.24
CA LEU A 205 -12.86 -14.54 8.27
C LEU A 205 -11.48 -14.95 8.78
#